data_AF-A0A662B9X8-F1
#
_entry.id   AF-A0A662B9X8-F1
#
_cell.length_a   1.000
_cell.length_b   1.000
_cell.length_c   1.000
_cell.angle_alpha   90.00
_cell.angle_beta   90.00
_cell.angle_gamma   90.00
#
_symmetry.space_group_name_H-M   'P 1'
#
loop_
_entity.id
_entity.type
_entity.pdbx_description
1 polymer ?
#
loop_
_entity_poly.entity_id
_entity_poly.type
_entity_poly.pdbx_seq_one_letter_code
_entity_poly.pdbx_strand_id
1 'polypeptide(L)'
;MKEIVVISGKGGTGKTSLTASFAYLGGEDVIVADCDVDAADMHMLLQPDFADEDDFYSGELAHISQNECIQCGKCAEVCRFDAIPV
;
A
#
# COMPACT_ATOMS: atom_id res chain seq x y z
N MET A 1 18.97 -4.56 -7.27
CA MET A 1 17.91 -3.55 -7.47
C MET A 1 18.05 -2.50 -6.37
N LYS A 2 17.96 -1.22 -6.68
CA LYS A 2 17.99 -0.14 -5.68
C LYS A 2 16.56 0.37 -5.49
N GLU A 3 16.17 0.66 -4.26
CA GLU A 3 14.83 1.12 -3.90
C GLU A 3 14.94 2.44 -3.11
N ILE A 4 14.02 3.36 -3.39
CA ILE A 4 13.86 4.61 -2.65
C ILE A 4 12.40 4.70 -2.21
N VAL A 5 12.19 4.80 -0.90
CA VAL A 5 10.86 4.92 -0.31
C VAL A 5 10.69 6.33 0.25
N VAL A 6 9.65 7.04 -0.19
CA VAL A 6 9.33 8.40 0.26
C VAL A 6 8.09 8.36 1.15
N ILE A 7 8.28 8.55 2.46
CA ILE A 7 7.20 8.56 3.47
C ILE A 7 7.13 9.88 4.24
N SER A 8 5.94 10.21 4.76
CA SER A 8 5.68 11.37 5.62
C SER A 8 4.40 11.14 6.40
N GLY A 9 4.41 11.51 7.69
CA GLY A 9 3.29 11.35 8.60
C GLY A 9 2.20 12.43 8.50
N LYS A 10 2.28 13.36 7.53
CA LYS A 10 1.24 14.38 7.30
C LYS A 10 0.92 14.51 5.80
N GLY A 11 -0.33 14.86 5.50
CA GLY A 11 -0.76 15.26 4.16
C GLY A 11 -0.18 16.64 3.78
N GLY A 12 0.04 16.87 2.48
CA GLY A 12 0.51 18.17 1.97
C GLY A 12 2.00 18.49 2.18
N THR A 13 2.83 17.54 2.62
CA THR A 13 4.28 17.78 2.82
C THR A 13 5.12 17.65 1.54
N GLY A 14 4.47 17.55 0.38
CA GLY A 14 5.17 17.46 -0.91
C GLY A 14 5.75 16.08 -1.26
N LYS A 15 5.29 14.99 -0.62
CA LYS A 15 5.72 13.61 -0.94
C LYS A 15 5.59 13.32 -2.43
N THR A 16 4.36 13.42 -2.97
CA THR A 16 4.07 13.14 -4.38
C THR A 16 4.92 13.99 -5.31
N SER A 17 5.04 15.30 -5.04
CA SER A 17 5.84 16.21 -5.88
C SER A 17 7.31 15.81 -5.94
N LEU A 18 7.89 15.43 -4.79
CA LEU A 18 9.28 14.97 -4.73
C LEU A 18 9.45 13.62 -5.44
N THR A 19 8.57 12.66 -5.19
CA THR A 19 8.59 11.34 -5.84
C THR A 19 8.43 11.47 -7.37
N ALA A 20 7.52 12.31 -7.84
CA ALA A 20 7.32 12.59 -9.26
C ALA A 20 8.56 13.23 -9.92
N SER A 21 9.30 14.06 -9.18
CA SER A 21 10.54 14.65 -9.67
C SER A 21 11.63 13.59 -9.87
N PHE A 22 11.73 12.61 -8.96
CA PHE A 22 12.62 11.46 -9.15
C PHE A 22 12.18 10.57 -10.30
N ALA A 23 10.88 10.28 -10.41
CA ALA A 23 10.32 9.53 -11.52
C ALA A 23 10.66 10.17 -12.87
N TYR A 24 10.44 11.49 -13.00
CA TYR A 24 10.76 12.25 -14.20
C TYR A 24 12.26 12.19 -14.57
N LEU A 25 13.14 12.32 -13.57
CA LEU A 25 14.59 12.23 -13.79
C LEU A 25 15.05 10.81 -14.14
N GLY A 26 14.37 9.79 -13.62
CA GLY A 26 14.64 8.38 -13.89
C GLY A 26 14.15 7.92 -15.26
N GLY A 27 13.11 8.55 -15.82
CA GLY A 27 12.56 8.22 -17.13
C GLY A 27 12.10 6.76 -17.21
N GLU A 28 12.46 6.08 -18.30
CA GLU A 28 12.10 4.67 -18.55
C GLU A 28 12.89 3.66 -17.69
N ASP A 29 13.94 4.10 -17.00
CA ASP A 29 14.80 3.23 -16.18
C ASP A 29 14.23 2.98 -14.76
N VAL A 30 13.09 3.57 -14.42
CA VAL A 30 12.48 3.47 -13.09
C VAL A 30 11.07 2.92 -13.13
N ILE A 31 10.77 2.08 -12.14
CA ILE A 31 9.40 1.67 -11.82
C ILE A 31 8.91 2.56 -10.69
N VAL A 32 7.69 3.07 -10.85
CA VAL A 32 7.08 4.01 -9.91
C VAL A 32 5.79 3.40 -9.38
N ALA A 33 5.60 3.45 -8.06
CA ALA A 33 4.39 3.00 -7.41
C ALA A 33 3.89 4.10 -6.46
N ASP A 34 2.62 4.47 -6.61
CA ASP A 34 1.91 5.31 -5.64
C ASP A 34 1.20 4.41 -4.64
N CYS A 35 1.75 4.32 -3.44
CA CYS A 35 1.26 3.43 -2.37
C CYS A 35 0.34 4.15 -1.37
N ASP A 36 -0.21 5.32 -1.71
CA ASP A 36 -1.22 5.98 -0.89
C ASP A 36 -2.59 5.31 -1.10
N VAL A 37 -3.07 4.59 -0.07
CA VAL A 37 -4.34 3.85 -0.12
C VAL A 37 -5.55 4.78 -0.16
N ASP A 38 -5.44 5.97 0.45
CA ASP A 38 -6.57 6.88 0.61
C ASP A 38 -6.70 7.86 -0.56
N ALA A 39 -5.57 8.30 -1.14
CA ALA A 39 -5.54 9.38 -2.12
C ALA A 39 -4.38 9.29 -3.11
N ALA A 40 -4.21 8.16 -3.81
CA ALA A 40 -3.26 8.05 -4.91
C ALA A 40 -3.56 9.08 -6.02
N ASP A 41 -2.60 9.97 -6.30
CA ASP A 41 -2.75 11.13 -7.19
C ASP A 41 -1.61 11.28 -8.21
N MET A 42 -0.65 10.36 -8.21
CA MET A 42 0.53 10.47 -9.08
C MET A 42 0.22 10.41 -10.58
N HIS A 43 -0.89 9.75 -10.95
CA HIS A 43 -1.39 9.71 -12.33
C HIS A 43 -1.64 11.11 -12.93
N MET A 44 -1.94 12.11 -12.09
CA MET A 44 -2.13 13.50 -12.52
C MET A 44 -0.82 14.14 -13.01
N LEU A 45 0.33 13.65 -12.55
CA LEU A 45 1.65 14.20 -12.87
C LEU A 45 2.38 13.40 -13.95
N LEU A 46 2.24 12.08 -13.95
CA LEU A 46 3.04 11.20 -14.81
C LEU A 46 2.37 10.83 -16.13
N GLN A 47 1.09 11.16 -16.33
CA GLN A 47 0.32 10.81 -17.54
C GLN A 47 0.53 9.35 -17.97
N PRO A 48 0.33 8.37 -17.06
CA PRO A 48 0.55 6.97 -17.40
C PRO A 48 -0.40 6.52 -18.51
N ASP A 49 0.06 5.54 -19.29
CA ASP A 49 -0.82 4.81 -20.20
C ASP A 49 -1.59 3.75 -19.39
N PHE A 50 -2.92 3.74 -19.54
CA PHE A 50 -3.82 2.81 -18.87
C PHE A 50 -4.25 1.67 -19.81
N ALA A 51 -3.46 1.39 -20.85
CA ALA A 51 -3.73 0.30 -21.79
C ALA A 51 -3.73 -1.09 -21.12
N ASP A 52 -2.93 -1.26 -20.05
CA ASP A 52 -2.77 -2.50 -19.31
C ASP A 52 -3.16 -2.28 -17.83
N GLU A 53 -4.08 -3.11 -17.35
CA GLU A 53 -4.49 -3.18 -15.95
C GLU A 53 -4.59 -4.66 -15.54
N ASP A 54 -4.11 -4.97 -14.34
CA ASP A 54 -4.18 -6.31 -13.75
C ASP A 54 -4.85 -6.23 -12.37
N ASP A 55 -5.61 -7.27 -12.03
CA ASP A 55 -6.13 -7.43 -10.67
C ASP A 55 -4.96 -7.53 -9.68
N PHE A 56 -4.85 -6.57 -8.77
CA PHE A 56 -3.82 -6.55 -7.74
C PHE A 56 -4.29 -7.27 -6.47
N TYR A 57 -3.59 -8.35 -6.12
CA TYR A 57 -3.77 -9.07 -4.87
C TYR A 57 -2.49 -8.93 -4.04
N SER A 58 -2.60 -8.35 -2.84
CA SER A 58 -1.49 -8.31 -1.88
C SER A 58 -1.96 -8.46 -0.45
N GLY A 59 -0.98 -8.67 0.44
CA GLY A 59 -1.20 -8.89 1.85
C GLY A 59 -1.46 -10.36 2.18
N GLU A 60 -1.24 -10.70 3.45
CA GLU A 60 -1.57 -12.01 4.01
C GLU A 60 -2.79 -11.84 4.90
N LEU A 61 -3.86 -12.58 4.61
CA LEU A 61 -5.05 -12.59 5.45
C LEU A 61 -4.92 -13.70 6.47
N ALA A 62 -4.81 -13.32 7.74
CA ALA A 62 -4.88 -14.27 8.83
C ALA A 62 -6.26 -14.94 8.85
N HIS A 63 -6.29 -16.28 8.94
CA HIS A 63 -7.52 -17.05 9.09
C HIS A 63 -7.46 -17.89 10.35
N ILE A 64 -8.61 -18.10 10.99
CA ILE A 64 -8.72 -18.98 12.14
C ILE A 64 -8.93 -20.41 11.63
N SER A 65 -8.02 -21.32 11.97
CA SER A 65 -8.22 -22.76 11.77
C SER A 65 -9.35 -23.23 12.69
N GLN A 66 -10.57 -23.33 12.15
CA GLN A 66 -11.77 -23.65 12.93
C GLN A 66 -11.69 -25.03 13.59
N ASN A 67 -10.95 -25.96 12.98
CA ASN A 67 -10.74 -27.31 13.53
C ASN A 67 -9.83 -27.32 14.77
N GLU A 68 -8.98 -26.30 14.93
CA GLU A 68 -8.04 -26.17 16.07
C GLU A 68 -8.51 -25.13 17.08
N CYS A 69 -9.47 -24.29 16.72
CA CYS A 69 -9.96 -23.21 17.55
C CYS A 69 -10.76 -23.75 18.74
N ILE A 70 -10.27 -23.47 19.95
CA ILE A 70 -10.97 -23.80 21.21
C ILE A 70 -11.83 -22.64 21.74
N GLN A 71 -12.12 -21.64 20.90
CA GLN A 71 -12.92 -20.46 21.25
C GLN A 71 -12.42 -19.68 22.49
N CYS A 72 -11.10 -19.62 22.68
CA CYS A 72 -10.50 -19.00 23.88
C CYS A 72 -10.49 -17.45 23.88
N GLY A 73 -10.89 -16.79 22.79
CA GLY A 73 -10.96 -15.32 22.71
C GLY A 73 -9.63 -14.57 22.64
N LYS A 74 -8.49 -15.21 22.93
CA LYS A 74 -7.15 -14.57 22.94
C LYS A 74 -6.80 -13.83 21.65
N CYS A 75 -7.26 -14.34 20.50
CA CYS A 75 -7.03 -13.69 19.22
C CYS A 75 -7.71 -12.31 19.14
N ALA A 76 -8.93 -12.17 19.67
CA ALA A 76 -9.65 -10.90 19.72
C ALA A 76 -8.98 -9.92 20.70
N GLU A 77 -8.51 -10.40 21.86
CA GLU A 77 -7.82 -9.55 22.86
C GLU A 77 -6.55 -8.88 22.32
N VAL A 78 -5.79 -9.56 21.45
CA VAL A 78 -4.57 -9.01 20.84
C VAL A 78 -4.82 -8.28 19.54
N CYS A 79 -6.07 -8.25 19.05
CA CYS A 79 -6.42 -7.63 17.79
C CYS A 79 -6.47 -6.10 17.92
N ARG A 80 -5.42 -5.42 17.46
CA ARG A 80 -5.35 -3.95 17.48
C ARG A 80 -6.48 -3.23 16.71
N PHE A 81 -7.07 -3.93 15.74
CA PHE A 81 -8.02 -3.35 14.79
C PHE A 81 -9.47 -3.76 15.07
N ASP A 82 -9.72 -4.48 16.18
CA ASP A 82 -11.05 -5.02 16.52
C ASP A 82 -11.69 -5.83 15.37
N ALA A 83 -10.85 -6.46 14.54
CA ALA A 83 -11.26 -7.13 13.30
C ALA A 83 -11.77 -8.55 13.52
N ILE A 84 -11.64 -9.10 14.73
CA ILE A 84 -12.08 -10.45 15.08
C ILE A 84 -13.39 -10.34 15.88
N PRO A 85 -14.55 -10.66 15.28
CA PRO A 85 -15.81 -10.68 16.01
C PRO A 85 -15.80 -11.81 17.05
N VAL A 86 -16.21 -11.47 18.27
CA VAL A 86 -16.31 -12.37 19.44
C VAL A 86 -17.74 -12.81 19.68
#